data_AF-A0A9D6HJB1-F1
#
_entry.id   AF-A0A9D6HJB1-F1
#
_cell.length_a   1.000
_cell.length_b   1.000
_cell.length_c   1.000
_cell.angle_alpha   90.00
_cell.angle_beta   90.00
_cell.angle_gamma   90.00
#
_symmetry.space_group_name_H-M   'P 1'
#
loop_
_entity.id
_entity.type
_entity.pdbx_description
1 polymer ?
#
loop_
_entity_poly.entity_id
_entity_poly.type
_entity_poly.pdbx_seq_one_letter_code
_entity_poly.pdbx_strand_id
1 'polypeptide(L)'
;MSLLWRERIRIALCPDRVVFLQLRTLLRSRVESKAVWECAPPAAESPAWRTAIDVLRNHLPDGGKRPAEVSVVLSNHFCHYALLKMSEQLKGESELAAFAQHKLRGVYGDAVNQWTLKPSGGGRLDAFPVSATEEALLESLREVIGEKNHALVSVQPYFATAFNRSREALGNLGGWFVVPEAGRVVLSLFSEGRWGALASRRVGPRWMEDLFDVLEREKQLLDLEPGECRKVLLYAPQLDPAFRFDDERYLVELLGRDEMFDLAAGDKVRYAMAA
;
A
#
# COMPACT_ATOMS: atom_id res chain seq x y z
N MET A 1 -2.70 30.49 19.93
CA MET A 1 -1.85 29.32 20.26
C MET A 1 -1.05 28.95 19.02
N SER A 2 0.28 28.94 19.14
CA SER A 2 1.21 28.96 18.02
C SER A 2 1.17 27.66 17.21
N LEU A 3 0.80 27.76 15.93
CA LEU A 3 0.54 26.68 14.97
C LEU A 3 1.81 26.12 14.31
N LEU A 4 3.01 26.49 14.76
CA LEU A 4 4.26 26.26 14.02
C LEU A 4 5.04 25.00 14.43
N TRP A 5 4.51 24.15 15.30
CA TRP A 5 5.21 22.97 15.83
C TRP A 5 4.25 21.77 15.87
N ARG A 6 4.23 20.94 14.82
CA ARG A 6 3.53 19.66 14.83
C ARG A 6 4.54 18.52 14.75
N GLU A 7 4.50 17.63 15.73
CA GLU A 7 5.20 16.35 15.65
C GLU A 7 4.39 15.42 14.74
N ARG A 8 5.08 14.73 13.84
CA ARG A 8 4.46 13.79 12.90
C ARG A 8 5.16 12.46 13.00
N ILE A 9 4.40 11.42 13.27
CA ILE A 9 4.88 10.04 13.27
C ILE A 9 4.36 9.37 12.02
N ARG A 10 5.24 8.62 11.36
CA ARG A 10 4.87 7.79 10.24
C ARG A 10 5.27 6.36 10.54
N ILE A 11 4.32 5.45 10.41
CA ILE A 11 4.48 4.04 10.71
C ILE A 11 4.20 3.26 9.44
N ALA A 12 4.99 2.22 9.22
CA ALA A 12 4.76 1.26 8.17
C ALA A 12 4.63 -0.12 8.82
N LEU A 13 3.48 -0.77 8.61
CA LEU A 13 3.11 -2.01 9.29
C LEU A 13 3.23 -3.18 8.31
N CYS A 14 4.23 -4.04 8.50
CA CYS A 14 4.44 -5.28 7.74
C CYS A 14 4.17 -6.52 8.59
N PRO A 15 3.98 -7.70 7.98
CA PRO A 15 3.88 -8.97 8.71
C PRO A 15 5.13 -9.31 9.55
N ASP A 16 6.31 -8.92 9.10
CA ASP A 16 7.61 -9.30 9.65
C ASP A 16 8.35 -8.15 10.34
N ARG A 17 7.86 -6.91 10.21
CA ARG A 17 8.47 -5.72 10.84
C ARG A 17 7.50 -4.56 10.96
N VAL A 18 7.77 -3.67 11.91
CA VAL A 18 7.18 -2.33 12.01
C VAL A 18 8.27 -1.32 11.79
N VAL A 19 8.09 -0.43 10.83
CA VAL A 19 9.01 0.68 10.60
C VAL A 19 8.42 1.95 11.18
N PHE A 20 9.22 2.66 11.98
CA PHE A 20 8.84 3.87 12.67
C PHE A 20 9.73 5.05 12.24
N LEU A 21 9.10 6.19 12.02
CA LEU A 21 9.75 7.44 11.69
C LEU A 21 9.08 8.61 12.40
N GLN A 22 9.84 9.33 13.23
CA GLN A 22 9.37 10.55 13.89
C GLN A 22 9.98 11.78 13.22
N LEU A 23 9.10 12.73 12.89
CA LEU A 23 9.40 13.92 12.12
C LEU A 23 9.07 15.17 12.92
N ARG A 24 9.95 16.16 12.76
CA ARG A 24 9.73 17.50 13.28
C ARG A 24 9.61 18.49 12.13
N THR A 25 8.50 19.23 12.08
CA THR A 25 8.25 20.22 11.03
C THR A 25 8.32 21.64 11.61
N LEU A 26 9.28 22.43 11.11
CA LEU A 26 9.40 23.88 11.37
C LEU A 26 9.37 24.70 10.07
N LEU A 27 10.01 24.20 9.01
CA LEU A 27 10.06 24.77 7.65
C LEU A 27 10.39 23.68 6.61
N ARG A 28 11.25 22.73 6.98
CA ARG A 28 11.47 21.45 6.30
C ARG A 28 11.32 20.33 7.32
N SER A 29 10.77 19.20 6.91
CA SER A 29 10.72 18.01 7.76
C SER A 29 12.15 17.57 8.09
N ARG A 30 12.44 17.31 9.35
CA ARG A 30 13.69 16.66 9.76
C ARG A 30 13.35 15.36 10.47
N VAL A 31 14.08 14.30 10.13
CA VAL A 31 14.04 13.03 10.88
C VAL A 31 14.61 13.27 12.27
N GLU A 32 13.81 13.04 13.29
CA GLU A 32 14.21 13.13 14.69
C GLU A 32 14.57 11.75 15.24
N SER A 33 13.77 10.74 14.90
CA SER A 33 14.00 9.35 15.29
C SER A 33 13.55 8.41 14.18
N LYS A 34 14.22 7.27 14.09
CA LYS A 34 13.94 6.17 13.15
C LYS A 34 14.19 4.85 13.84
N ALA A 35 13.28 3.90 13.68
CA ALA A 35 13.45 2.55 14.21
C ALA A 35 12.81 1.52 13.27
N VAL A 36 13.33 0.29 13.32
CA VAL A 36 12.70 -0.89 12.73
C VAL A 36 12.61 -1.92 13.84
N TRP A 37 11.41 -2.43 14.08
CA TRP A 37 11.14 -3.44 15.07
C TRP A 37 10.70 -4.71 14.37
N GLU A 38 11.42 -5.80 14.56
CA GLU A 38 11.10 -7.09 13.96
C GLU A 38 9.84 -7.67 14.60
N CYS A 39 9.01 -8.32 13.78
CA CYS A 39 7.83 -9.05 14.22
C CYS A 39 8.12 -10.54 14.15
N ALA A 40 7.87 -11.24 15.26
CA ALA A 40 7.86 -12.68 15.23
C ALA A 40 6.74 -13.21 14.30
N PRO A 41 6.90 -14.41 13.72
CA PRO A 41 5.80 -15.05 13.01
C PRO A 41 4.54 -15.12 13.90
N PRO A 42 3.34 -14.86 13.35
CA PRO A 42 2.12 -14.95 14.14
C PRO A 42 1.93 -16.37 14.67
N ALA A 43 1.36 -16.48 15.87
CA ALA A 43 0.96 -17.77 16.42
C ALA A 43 -0.04 -18.46 15.47
N ALA A 44 -0.10 -19.79 15.52
CA ALA A 44 -1.11 -20.53 14.77
C ALA A 44 -2.51 -19.98 15.09
N GLU A 45 -3.34 -19.79 14.06
CA GLU A 45 -4.71 -19.27 14.14
C GLU A 45 -4.85 -17.77 14.50
N SER A 46 -3.75 -17.04 14.72
CA SER A 46 -3.80 -15.59 14.91
C SER A 46 -3.78 -14.83 13.57
N PRO A 47 -4.50 -13.70 13.46
CA PRO A 47 -4.39 -12.84 12.29
C PRO A 47 -2.94 -12.37 12.08
N ALA A 48 -2.48 -12.33 10.83
CA ALA A 48 -1.09 -12.01 10.50
C ALA A 48 -0.63 -10.62 10.95
N TRP A 49 -1.56 -9.71 11.19
CA TRP A 49 -1.28 -8.34 11.65
C TRP A 49 -1.11 -8.25 13.18
N ARG A 50 -1.48 -9.28 13.95
CA ARG A 50 -1.54 -9.21 15.41
C ARG A 50 -0.18 -8.94 16.03
N THR A 51 0.86 -9.67 15.61
CA THR A 51 2.22 -9.47 16.11
C THR A 51 2.73 -8.05 15.84
N ALA A 52 2.41 -7.49 14.67
CA ALA A 52 2.82 -6.13 14.32
C ALA A 52 2.15 -5.07 15.22
N ILE A 53 0.88 -5.29 15.58
CA ILE A 53 0.17 -4.45 16.56
C ILE A 53 0.81 -4.55 17.95
N ASP A 54 1.15 -5.75 18.40
CA ASP A 54 1.76 -5.94 19.72
C ASP A 54 3.16 -5.31 19.79
N VAL A 55 3.96 -5.47 18.73
CA VAL A 55 5.26 -4.80 18.59
C VAL A 55 5.09 -3.28 18.62
N LEU A 56 4.11 -2.73 17.88
CA LEU A 56 3.82 -1.30 17.89
C LEU A 56 3.43 -0.81 19.29
N ARG A 57 2.57 -1.54 20.00
CA ARG A 57 2.12 -1.21 21.36
C ARG A 57 3.29 -1.07 22.33
N ASN A 58 4.25 -1.99 22.24
CA ASN A 58 5.39 -2.05 23.14
C ASN A 58 6.45 -0.98 22.86
N HIS A 59 6.58 -0.53 21.61
CA HIS A 59 7.69 0.35 21.21
C HIS A 59 7.28 1.78 20.84
N LEU A 60 5.99 2.04 20.59
CA LEU A 60 5.51 3.39 20.27
C LEU A 60 5.73 4.30 21.50
N PRO A 61 6.53 5.38 21.38
CA PRO A 61 6.76 6.33 22.47
C PRO A 61 5.46 7.01 22.90
N ASP A 62 5.37 7.39 24.18
CA ASP A 62 4.23 8.17 24.68
C ASP A 62 4.33 9.62 24.22
N GLY A 63 3.22 10.19 23.75
CA GLY A 63 3.16 11.59 23.31
C GLY A 63 3.26 12.60 24.45
N GLY A 64 2.98 12.22 25.69
CA GLY A 64 3.13 13.09 26.86
C GLY A 64 2.48 14.47 26.65
N LYS A 65 3.28 15.55 26.72
CA LYS A 65 2.82 16.94 26.53
C LYS A 65 2.72 17.38 25.06
N ARG A 66 3.16 16.54 24.11
CA ARG A 66 3.23 16.84 22.67
C ARG A 66 2.70 15.66 21.86
N PRO A 67 1.36 15.52 21.75
CA PRO A 67 0.78 14.49 20.91
C PRO A 67 1.19 14.71 19.44
N ALA A 68 1.52 13.62 18.75
CA ALA A 68 1.86 13.63 17.33
C ALA A 68 0.68 13.22 16.46
N GLU A 69 0.63 13.74 15.23
CA GLU A 69 -0.21 13.20 14.16
C GLU A 69 0.45 11.94 13.59
N VAL A 70 -0.24 10.81 13.65
CA VAL A 70 0.25 9.50 13.20
C VAL A 70 -0.37 9.14 11.86
N SER A 71 0.47 8.84 10.87
CA SER A 71 0.05 8.27 9.59
C SER A 71 0.60 6.86 9.46
N VAL A 72 -0.25 5.90 9.13
CA VAL A 72 0.11 4.49 8.98
C VAL A 72 0.02 4.07 7.53
N VAL A 73 1.06 3.41 7.02
CA VAL A 73 1.04 2.69 5.74
C VAL A 73 0.96 1.20 6.04
N LEU A 74 -0.07 0.53 5.52
CA LEU A 74 -0.26 -0.90 5.67
C LEU A 74 0.39 -1.65 4.52
N SER A 75 1.15 -2.71 4.83
CA SER A 75 1.58 -3.68 3.85
C SER A 75 0.40 -4.22 3.04
N ASN A 76 0.60 -4.50 1.74
CA ASN A 76 -0.47 -5.07 0.93
C ASN A 76 -0.84 -6.50 1.38
N HIS A 77 -0.10 -7.09 2.31
CA HIS A 77 -0.48 -8.35 2.99
C HIS A 77 -1.72 -8.20 3.86
N PHE A 78 -2.00 -7.00 4.37
CA PHE A 78 -3.16 -6.71 5.23
C PHE A 78 -4.33 -6.07 4.45
N CYS A 79 -4.16 -5.90 3.14
CA CYS A 79 -5.13 -5.24 2.30
C CYS A 79 -5.63 -6.17 1.20
N HIS A 80 -6.92 -6.05 0.92
CA HIS A 80 -7.60 -6.73 -0.16
C HIS A 80 -8.00 -5.70 -1.21
N TYR A 81 -7.92 -6.09 -2.48
CA TYR A 81 -8.16 -5.18 -3.59
C TYR A 81 -9.22 -5.75 -4.53
N ALA A 82 -10.01 -4.84 -5.09
CA ALA A 82 -10.88 -5.11 -6.22
C ALA A 82 -10.90 -3.89 -7.14
N LEU A 83 -11.04 -4.13 -8.44
CA LEU A 83 -11.39 -3.09 -9.41
C LEU A 83 -12.89 -3.15 -9.67
N LEU A 84 -13.60 -2.05 -9.43
CA LEU A 84 -15.02 -1.96 -9.70
C LEU A 84 -15.24 -1.11 -10.94
N LYS A 85 -16.03 -1.66 -11.88
CA LYS A 85 -16.51 -0.91 -13.05
C LYS A 85 -17.76 -0.14 -12.62
N MET A 86 -17.81 1.15 -12.93
CA MET A 86 -19.01 1.95 -12.75
C MET A 86 -20.12 1.41 -13.64
N SER A 87 -21.34 1.44 -13.12
CA SER A 87 -22.55 1.19 -13.89
C SER A 87 -23.45 2.42 -13.77
N GLU A 88 -24.19 2.77 -14.82
CA GLU A 88 -25.12 3.92 -14.84
C GLU A 88 -26.20 3.87 -13.73
N GLN A 89 -26.35 2.72 -13.09
CA GLN A 89 -27.31 2.44 -12.03
C GLN A 89 -26.81 2.81 -10.63
N LEU A 90 -25.50 3.07 -10.44
CA LEU A 90 -24.92 3.47 -9.14
C LEU A 90 -25.00 4.99 -8.99
N LYS A 91 -25.93 5.48 -8.17
CA LYS A 91 -26.24 6.91 -8.02
C LYS A 91 -25.88 7.49 -6.66
N GLY A 92 -25.48 6.66 -5.68
CA GLY A 92 -25.08 7.12 -4.33
C GLY A 92 -23.92 6.37 -3.67
N GLU A 93 -23.33 6.99 -2.65
CA GLU A 93 -22.20 6.41 -1.87
C GLU A 93 -22.56 5.11 -1.15
N SER A 94 -23.80 5.00 -0.63
CA SER A 94 -24.29 3.79 0.02
C SER A 94 -24.43 2.62 -0.98
N GLU A 95 -24.92 2.89 -2.18
CA GLU A 95 -25.04 1.90 -3.26
C GLU A 95 -23.65 1.45 -3.73
N LEU A 96 -22.70 2.37 -3.80
CA LEU A 96 -21.31 2.08 -4.12
C LEU A 96 -20.67 1.15 -3.09
N ALA A 97 -20.91 1.40 -1.80
CA ALA A 97 -20.41 0.57 -0.72
C ALA A 97 -21.03 -0.84 -0.75
N ALA A 98 -22.35 -0.94 -0.95
CA ALA A 98 -23.05 -2.22 -1.06
C ALA A 98 -22.58 -3.03 -2.28
N PHE A 99 -22.39 -2.37 -3.42
CA PHE A 99 -21.85 -3.00 -4.62
C PHE A 99 -20.42 -3.50 -4.41
N ALA A 100 -19.57 -2.69 -3.79
CA ALA A 100 -18.21 -3.07 -3.44
C ALA A 100 -18.18 -4.30 -2.52
N GLN A 101 -19.04 -4.31 -1.50
CA GLN A 101 -19.18 -5.43 -0.58
C GLN A 101 -19.62 -6.71 -1.31
N HIS A 102 -20.65 -6.62 -2.16
CA HIS A 102 -21.13 -7.75 -2.94
C HIS A 102 -20.03 -8.34 -3.84
N LYS A 103 -19.29 -7.48 -4.54
CA LYS A 103 -18.19 -7.92 -5.43
C LYS A 103 -17.04 -8.55 -4.66
N LEU A 104 -16.63 -7.95 -3.55
CA LEU A 104 -15.58 -8.51 -2.70
C LEU A 104 -16.01 -9.83 -2.05
N ARG A 105 -17.29 -9.98 -1.66
CA ARG A 105 -17.81 -11.24 -1.11
C ARG A 105 -17.72 -12.39 -2.12
N GLY A 106 -17.90 -12.11 -3.41
CA GLY A 106 -17.70 -13.12 -4.46
C GLY A 106 -16.27 -13.66 -4.56
N VAL A 107 -15.27 -12.87 -4.13
CA VAL A 107 -13.84 -13.24 -4.20
C VAL A 107 -13.32 -13.78 -2.86
N TYR A 108 -13.75 -13.17 -1.75
CA TYR A 108 -13.19 -13.41 -0.42
C TYR A 108 -14.19 -14.04 0.58
N GLY A 109 -15.42 -14.34 0.14
CA GLY A 109 -16.45 -14.93 0.98
C GLY A 109 -16.96 -13.99 2.07
N ASP A 110 -17.52 -14.57 3.14
CA ASP A 110 -18.21 -13.81 4.20
C ASP A 110 -17.27 -13.02 5.13
N ALA A 111 -15.95 -13.26 5.05
CA ALA A 111 -14.95 -12.49 5.80
C ALA A 111 -15.05 -10.98 5.53
N VAL A 112 -15.50 -10.59 4.33
CA VAL A 112 -15.70 -9.19 3.90
C VAL A 112 -16.66 -8.43 4.82
N ASN A 113 -17.57 -9.11 5.52
CA ASN A 113 -18.50 -8.46 6.43
C ASN A 113 -17.82 -7.84 7.65
N GLN A 114 -16.58 -8.25 7.95
CA GLN A 114 -15.77 -7.72 9.04
C GLN A 114 -14.68 -6.77 8.52
N TRP A 115 -14.80 -6.31 7.27
CA TRP A 115 -13.81 -5.44 6.63
C TRP A 115 -14.36 -4.03 6.44
N THR A 116 -13.48 -3.06 6.60
CA THR A 116 -13.71 -1.68 6.18
C THR A 116 -13.35 -1.54 4.71
N LEU A 117 -14.30 -1.10 3.89
CA LEU A 117 -14.10 -0.87 2.46
C LEU A 117 -13.85 0.62 2.19
N LYS A 118 -12.84 0.93 1.40
CA LYS A 118 -12.48 2.28 0.95
C LYS A 118 -12.35 2.32 -0.58
N PRO A 119 -13.43 2.73 -1.27
CA PRO A 119 -13.38 3.09 -2.68
C PRO A 119 -12.53 4.34 -2.91
N SER A 120 -11.77 4.38 -4.00
CA SER A 120 -10.99 5.57 -4.38
C SER A 120 -11.77 6.56 -5.27
N GLY A 121 -12.95 6.18 -5.78
CA GLY A 121 -13.65 6.88 -6.85
C GLY A 121 -14.86 7.67 -6.38
N GLY A 122 -14.87 8.97 -6.67
CA GLY A 122 -16.07 9.80 -6.70
C GLY A 122 -16.55 9.98 -8.14
N GLY A 123 -17.69 9.37 -8.48
CA GLY A 123 -18.63 9.71 -9.56
C GLY A 123 -18.20 9.84 -11.04
N ARG A 124 -16.91 9.85 -11.42
CA ARG A 124 -16.50 10.23 -12.80
C ARG A 124 -15.55 9.27 -13.53
N LEU A 125 -15.21 8.13 -12.95
CA LEU A 125 -14.31 7.14 -13.58
C LEU A 125 -15.08 5.90 -14.02
N ASP A 126 -14.79 5.39 -15.22
CA ASP A 126 -15.40 4.15 -15.75
C ASP A 126 -15.08 2.93 -14.87
N ALA A 127 -13.94 2.96 -14.17
CA ALA A 127 -13.58 2.00 -13.15
C ALA A 127 -12.73 2.67 -12.07
N PHE A 128 -12.81 2.15 -10.85
CA PHE A 128 -12.10 2.68 -9.69
C PHE A 128 -11.70 1.55 -8.74
N PRO A 129 -10.50 1.63 -8.13
CA PRO A 129 -10.07 0.64 -7.17
C PRO A 129 -10.80 0.78 -5.84
N VAL A 130 -10.99 -0.36 -5.18
CA VAL A 130 -11.43 -0.46 -3.80
C VAL A 130 -10.36 -1.21 -3.03
N SER A 131 -9.97 -0.64 -1.90
CA SER A 131 -9.19 -1.35 -0.88
C SER A 131 -10.11 -1.77 0.26
N ALA A 132 -9.87 -2.95 0.81
CA ALA A 132 -10.54 -3.45 1.99
C ALA A 132 -9.52 -3.95 3.01
N THR A 133 -9.82 -3.77 4.29
CA THR A 133 -8.94 -4.13 5.41
C THR A 133 -9.81 -4.60 6.57
N GLU A 134 -9.34 -5.57 7.34
CA GLU A 134 -10.05 -6.03 8.53
C GLU A 134 -10.32 -4.87 9.51
N GLU A 135 -11.58 -4.69 9.93
CA GLU A 135 -11.94 -3.60 10.86
C GLU A 135 -11.21 -3.78 12.20
N ALA A 136 -11.05 -5.02 12.66
CA ALA A 136 -10.30 -5.33 13.89
C ALA A 136 -8.85 -4.83 13.88
N LEU A 137 -8.19 -4.80 12.71
CA LEU A 137 -6.86 -4.20 12.56
C LEU A 137 -6.93 -2.67 12.69
N LEU A 138 -7.92 -2.03 12.05
CA LEU A 138 -8.08 -0.58 12.14
C LEU A 138 -8.45 -0.12 13.55
N GLU A 139 -9.32 -0.86 14.25
CA GLU A 139 -9.66 -0.65 15.65
C GLU A 139 -8.41 -0.80 16.53
N SER A 140 -7.66 -1.89 16.38
CA SER A 140 -6.42 -2.11 17.13
C SER A 140 -5.39 -0.98 16.92
N LEU A 141 -5.28 -0.42 15.72
CA LEU A 141 -4.42 0.73 15.44
C LEU A 141 -4.90 1.99 16.17
N ARG A 142 -6.21 2.28 16.12
CA ARG A 142 -6.80 3.43 16.82
C ARG A 142 -6.58 3.34 18.32
N GLU A 143 -6.77 2.15 18.89
CA GLU A 143 -6.54 1.87 20.31
C GLU A 143 -5.09 2.10 20.69
N VAL A 144 -4.14 1.41 20.05
CA VAL A 144 -2.71 1.49 20.40
C VAL A 144 -2.17 2.91 20.28
N ILE A 145 -2.58 3.63 19.23
CA ILE A 145 -2.13 5.01 19.02
C ILE A 145 -2.80 5.96 20.04
N GLY A 146 -4.07 5.74 20.38
CA GLY A 146 -4.80 6.50 21.38
C GLY A 146 -4.25 6.28 22.80
N GLU A 147 -3.92 5.04 23.17
CA GLU A 147 -3.28 4.67 24.43
C GLU A 147 -1.96 5.44 24.64
N LYS A 148 -1.24 5.74 23.55
CA LYS A 148 0.02 6.50 23.55
C LYS A 148 -0.16 8.01 23.46
N ASN A 149 -1.38 8.53 23.62
CA ASN A 149 -1.71 9.95 23.51
C ASN A 149 -1.26 10.56 22.17
N HIS A 150 -1.59 9.87 21.09
CA HIS A 150 -1.34 10.31 19.72
C HIS A 150 -2.64 10.30 18.90
N ALA A 151 -2.65 11.02 17.78
CA ALA A 151 -3.83 11.09 16.92
C ALA A 151 -3.59 10.33 15.61
N LEU A 152 -4.32 9.24 15.37
CA LEU A 152 -4.30 8.56 14.08
C LEU A 152 -5.05 9.40 13.03
N VAL A 153 -4.33 9.99 12.09
CA VAL A 153 -4.90 10.90 11.06
C VAL A 153 -5.04 10.26 9.69
N SER A 154 -4.31 9.18 9.42
CA SER A 154 -4.32 8.52 8.10
C SER A 154 -3.92 7.06 8.21
N VAL A 155 -4.62 6.20 7.48
CA VAL A 155 -4.24 4.80 7.23
C VAL A 155 -4.35 4.57 5.73
N GLN A 156 -3.27 4.14 5.08
CA GLN A 156 -3.23 3.94 3.64
C GLN A 156 -2.61 2.59 3.29
N PRO A 157 -3.18 1.83 2.33
CA PRO A 157 -2.49 0.68 1.76
C PRO A 157 -1.22 1.10 1.02
N TYR A 158 -0.17 0.28 1.09
CA TYR A 158 1.13 0.57 0.47
C TYR A 158 0.99 0.79 -1.05
N PHE A 159 0.19 -0.03 -1.73
CA PHE A 159 -0.14 0.15 -3.14
C PHE A 159 -0.73 1.53 -3.44
N ALA A 160 -1.68 2.00 -2.63
CA ALA A 160 -2.31 3.30 -2.83
C ALA A 160 -1.32 4.45 -2.60
N THR A 161 -0.47 4.34 -1.57
CA THR A 161 0.60 5.31 -1.31
C THR A 161 1.62 5.34 -2.46
N ALA A 162 2.02 4.18 -2.97
CA ALA A 162 2.93 4.05 -4.10
C ALA A 162 2.33 4.65 -5.37
N PHE A 163 1.09 4.26 -5.72
CA PHE A 163 0.39 4.76 -6.90
C PHE A 163 0.21 6.28 -6.87
N ASN A 164 -0.22 6.85 -5.73
CA ASN A 164 -0.44 8.29 -5.61
C ASN A 164 0.84 9.11 -5.82
N ARG A 165 2.00 8.57 -5.44
CA ARG A 165 3.31 9.20 -5.68
C ARG A 165 3.75 9.08 -7.13
N SER A 166 3.45 7.96 -7.76
CA SER A 166 3.83 7.65 -9.14
C SER A 166 2.83 8.14 -10.19
N ARG A 167 1.72 8.74 -9.76
CA ARG A 167 0.58 9.10 -10.62
C ARG A 167 0.96 10.00 -11.79
N GLU A 168 1.88 10.95 -11.60
CA GLU A 168 2.36 11.81 -12.68
C GLU A 168 3.15 11.04 -13.73
N ALA A 169 4.06 10.16 -13.31
CA ALA A 169 4.80 9.28 -14.21
C ALA A 169 3.85 8.31 -14.95
N LEU A 170 2.87 7.75 -14.23
CA LEU A 170 1.86 6.85 -14.78
C LEU A 170 0.96 7.52 -15.83
N GLY A 171 0.54 8.76 -15.58
CA GLY A 171 -0.29 9.54 -16.51
C GLY A 171 0.41 9.85 -17.84
N ASN A 172 1.73 9.99 -17.82
CA ASN A 172 2.53 10.26 -19.02
C ASN A 172 2.90 8.99 -19.79
N LEU A 173 3.09 7.86 -19.10
CA LEU A 173 3.67 6.66 -19.71
C LEU A 173 2.62 5.61 -20.11
N GLY A 174 1.59 5.42 -19.27
CA GLY A 174 0.61 4.32 -19.38
C GLY A 174 1.25 2.93 -19.30
N GLY A 175 0.59 1.98 -18.62
CA GLY A 175 1.06 0.58 -18.57
C GLY A 175 0.77 -0.12 -17.25
N TRP A 176 1.50 -1.20 -17.02
CA TRP A 176 1.45 -1.92 -15.76
C TRP A 176 2.17 -1.12 -14.67
N PHE A 177 1.50 -0.91 -13.55
CA PHE A 177 2.12 -0.44 -12.31
C PHE A 177 2.21 -1.61 -11.35
N VAL A 178 3.42 -1.90 -10.87
CA VAL A 178 3.70 -3.09 -10.06
C VAL A 178 4.35 -2.68 -8.76
N VAL A 179 3.82 -3.19 -7.64
CA VAL A 179 4.31 -2.98 -6.28
C VAL A 179 4.59 -4.35 -5.66
N PRO A 180 5.86 -4.81 -5.71
CA PRO A 180 6.28 -6.06 -5.08
C PRO A 180 6.48 -5.87 -3.57
N GLU A 181 6.20 -6.92 -2.82
CA GLU A 181 6.53 -7.16 -1.41
C GLU A 181 6.96 -8.63 -1.23
N ALA A 182 7.60 -8.95 -0.12
CA ALA A 182 8.01 -10.32 0.20
C ALA A 182 6.81 -11.28 0.17
N GLY A 183 6.73 -12.15 -0.85
CA GLY A 183 5.65 -13.12 -0.98
C GLY A 183 4.36 -12.60 -1.62
N ARG A 184 4.32 -11.33 -2.05
CA ARG A 184 3.14 -10.74 -2.70
C ARG A 184 3.52 -9.68 -3.73
N VAL A 185 2.80 -9.66 -4.86
CA VAL A 185 2.83 -8.55 -5.81
C VAL A 185 1.43 -7.99 -5.96
N VAL A 186 1.30 -6.67 -5.91
CA VAL A 186 0.09 -5.98 -6.34
C VAL A 186 0.38 -5.27 -7.66
N LEU A 187 -0.46 -5.51 -8.65
CA LEU A 187 -0.29 -4.99 -9.99
C LEU A 187 -1.58 -4.33 -10.46
N SER A 188 -1.45 -3.27 -11.25
CA SER A 188 -2.58 -2.63 -11.92
C SER A 188 -2.23 -2.25 -13.33
N LEU A 189 -3.20 -2.32 -14.23
CA LEU A 189 -3.08 -1.72 -15.55
C LEU A 189 -3.74 -0.33 -15.51
N PHE A 190 -2.98 0.70 -15.84
CA PHE A 190 -3.47 2.08 -15.89
C PHE A 190 -3.02 2.76 -17.18
N SER A 191 -3.97 3.26 -17.96
CA SER A 191 -3.69 3.94 -19.23
C SER A 191 -4.68 5.07 -19.46
N GLU A 192 -4.21 6.20 -19.96
CA GLU A 192 -5.05 7.36 -20.30
C GLU A 192 -6.00 7.82 -19.17
N GLY A 193 -5.54 7.77 -17.92
CA GLY A 193 -6.37 8.14 -16.77
C GLY A 193 -7.40 7.08 -16.34
N ARG A 194 -7.40 5.91 -16.98
CA ARG A 194 -8.36 4.82 -16.74
C ARG A 194 -7.69 3.60 -16.13
N TRP A 195 -8.42 2.96 -15.21
CA TRP A 195 -8.05 1.67 -14.64
C TRP A 195 -8.51 0.53 -15.55
N GLY A 196 -7.57 -0.28 -16.03
CA GLY A 196 -7.84 -1.50 -16.79
C GLY A 196 -7.90 -2.75 -15.90
N ALA A 197 -7.02 -2.82 -14.88
CA ALA A 197 -6.92 -3.97 -13.98
C ALA A 197 -6.36 -3.58 -12.62
N LEU A 198 -6.68 -4.38 -11.59
CA LEU A 198 -6.02 -4.38 -10.29
C LEU A 198 -6.09 -5.79 -9.70
N ALA A 199 -4.94 -6.37 -9.40
CA ALA A 199 -4.85 -7.69 -8.83
C ALA A 199 -3.76 -7.78 -7.76
N SER A 200 -3.98 -8.66 -6.78
CA SER A 200 -2.95 -9.08 -5.84
C SER A 200 -2.66 -10.56 -6.06
N ARG A 201 -1.38 -10.91 -6.16
CA ARG A 201 -0.90 -12.26 -6.40
C ARG A 201 0.13 -12.65 -5.35
N ARG A 202 0.05 -13.89 -4.89
CA ARG A 202 1.11 -14.50 -4.09
C ARG A 202 2.23 -14.88 -5.04
N VAL A 203 3.46 -14.58 -4.64
CA VAL A 203 4.68 -14.87 -5.40
C VAL A 203 5.68 -15.56 -4.48
N GLY A 204 6.65 -16.27 -5.05
CA GLY A 204 7.74 -16.84 -4.27
C GLY A 204 8.75 -15.79 -3.80
N PRO A 205 9.81 -16.21 -3.07
CA PRO A 205 10.94 -15.34 -2.73
C PRO A 205 11.69 -14.84 -3.98
N ARG A 206 11.55 -15.54 -5.12
CA ARG A 206 12.13 -15.17 -6.42
C ARG A 206 11.14 -14.41 -7.30
N TRP A 207 10.33 -13.53 -6.71
CA TRP A 207 9.29 -12.78 -7.41
C TRP A 207 9.80 -12.02 -8.64
N MET A 208 11.08 -11.62 -8.67
CA MET A 208 11.69 -10.95 -9.82
C MET A 208 11.78 -11.85 -11.05
N GLU A 209 12.03 -13.15 -10.85
CA GLU A 209 12.03 -14.16 -11.91
C GLU A 209 10.60 -14.44 -12.37
N ASP A 210 9.65 -14.52 -11.42
CA ASP A 210 8.26 -14.86 -11.70
C ASP A 210 7.43 -13.67 -12.23
N LEU A 211 7.94 -12.43 -12.14
CA LEU A 211 7.17 -11.20 -12.38
C LEU A 211 6.51 -11.19 -13.76
N PHE A 212 7.28 -11.54 -14.79
CA PHE A 212 6.79 -11.46 -16.17
C PHE A 212 5.76 -12.56 -16.47
N ASP A 213 5.89 -13.73 -15.85
CA ASP A 213 4.90 -14.80 -16.00
C ASP A 213 3.60 -14.45 -15.26
N VAL A 214 3.70 -13.75 -14.12
CA VAL A 214 2.54 -13.15 -13.46
C VAL A 214 1.87 -12.13 -14.38
N LEU A 215 2.62 -11.22 -15.01
CA LEU A 215 2.07 -10.22 -15.92
C LEU A 215 1.43 -10.84 -17.18
N GLU A 216 2.04 -11.88 -17.76
CA GLU A 216 1.48 -12.58 -18.92
C GLU A 216 0.17 -13.29 -18.56
N ARG A 217 0.10 -13.90 -17.37
CA ARG A 217 -1.16 -14.46 -16.86
C ARG A 217 -2.25 -13.40 -16.74
N GLU A 218 -1.91 -12.21 -16.24
CA GLU A 218 -2.89 -11.13 -16.10
C GLU A 218 -3.33 -10.56 -17.45
N LYS A 219 -2.43 -10.47 -18.44
CA LYS A 219 -2.80 -10.12 -19.81
C LYS A 219 -3.80 -11.11 -20.40
N GLN A 220 -3.57 -12.41 -20.23
CA GLN A 220 -4.49 -13.45 -20.69
C GLN A 220 -5.86 -13.34 -20.03
N LEU A 221 -5.93 -13.03 -18.73
CA LEU A 221 -7.20 -12.80 -18.03
C LEU A 221 -7.96 -11.55 -18.52
N LEU A 222 -7.27 -10.63 -19.18
CA LEU A 222 -7.83 -9.41 -19.76
C LEU A 222 -8.07 -9.52 -21.27
N ASP A 223 -7.83 -10.70 -21.85
CA ASP A 223 -7.87 -10.95 -23.30
C ASP A 223 -7.01 -9.94 -24.10
N LEU A 224 -5.85 -9.56 -23.55
CA LEU A 224 -4.88 -8.68 -24.23
C LEU A 224 -3.98 -9.48 -25.17
N GLU A 225 -3.68 -8.90 -26.32
CA GLU A 225 -2.85 -9.55 -27.33
C GLU A 225 -1.36 -9.59 -26.94
N PRO A 226 -0.60 -10.60 -27.39
CA PRO A 226 0.84 -10.63 -27.21
C PRO A 226 1.50 -9.37 -27.79
N GLY A 227 2.13 -8.58 -26.92
CA GLY A 227 2.80 -7.33 -27.28
C GLY A 227 2.03 -6.05 -26.93
N GLU A 228 0.80 -6.15 -26.42
CA GLU A 228 0.11 -5.03 -25.79
C GLU A 228 0.65 -4.77 -24.38
N CYS A 229 0.50 -3.52 -23.90
CA CYS A 229 0.82 -3.10 -22.53
C CYS A 229 2.22 -3.56 -22.06
N ARG A 230 3.26 -3.40 -22.89
CA ARG A 230 4.63 -3.86 -22.59
C ARG A 230 5.35 -3.01 -21.55
N LYS A 231 4.89 -1.78 -21.29
CA LYS A 231 5.51 -0.90 -20.30
C LYS A 231 5.15 -1.35 -18.88
N VAL A 232 6.17 -1.46 -18.03
CA VAL A 232 6.04 -1.82 -16.62
C VAL A 232 6.73 -0.75 -15.78
N LEU A 233 5.94 -0.04 -14.99
CA LEU A 233 6.41 0.88 -13.96
C LEU A 233 6.49 0.12 -12.65
N LEU A 234 7.70 -0.24 -12.24
CA LEU A 234 7.94 -1.06 -11.06
C LEU A 234 8.33 -0.17 -9.87
N TYR A 235 7.44 -0.05 -8.89
CA TYR A 235 7.71 0.64 -7.63
C TYR A 235 8.38 -0.31 -6.64
N ALA A 236 9.69 -0.46 -6.80
CA ALA A 236 10.54 -1.29 -5.94
C ALA A 236 11.70 -0.43 -5.41
N PRO A 237 11.42 0.49 -4.47
CA PRO A 237 12.39 1.50 -4.06
C PRO A 237 13.61 0.94 -3.29
N GLN A 238 13.57 -0.33 -2.91
CA GLN A 238 14.68 -1.11 -2.37
C GLN A 238 15.68 -1.61 -3.42
N LEU A 239 15.25 -1.74 -4.68
CA LEU A 239 16.15 -2.18 -5.74
C LEU A 239 17.15 -1.08 -6.07
N ASP A 240 18.35 -1.50 -6.46
CA ASP A 240 19.34 -0.57 -7.00
C ASP A 240 18.73 0.15 -8.22
N PRO A 241 18.73 1.50 -8.28
CA PRO A 241 18.29 2.23 -9.46
C PRO A 241 19.06 1.86 -10.74
N ALA A 242 20.25 1.28 -10.63
CA ALA A 242 21.02 0.73 -11.74
C ALA A 242 20.57 -0.69 -12.16
N PHE A 243 19.76 -1.37 -11.35
CA PHE A 243 19.22 -2.68 -11.69
C PHE A 243 18.40 -2.61 -12.98
N ARG A 244 18.56 -3.61 -13.84
CA ARG A 244 17.81 -3.73 -15.09
C ARG A 244 17.25 -5.13 -15.15
N PHE A 245 15.98 -5.22 -15.52
CA PHE A 245 15.38 -6.48 -15.92
C PHE A 245 15.75 -6.75 -17.36
N ASP A 246 16.17 -7.98 -17.65
CA ASP A 246 16.45 -8.44 -19.00
C ASP A 246 15.29 -9.33 -19.45
N ASP A 247 14.30 -8.73 -20.11
CA ASP A 247 13.16 -9.45 -20.68
C ASP A 247 12.71 -8.74 -21.97
N GLU A 248 12.69 -9.48 -23.08
CA GLU A 248 12.34 -8.92 -24.38
C GLU A 248 10.85 -8.58 -24.50
N ARG A 249 9.97 -9.13 -23.66
CA ARG A 249 8.52 -8.90 -23.70
C ARG A 249 8.15 -7.56 -23.07
N TYR A 250 8.91 -7.09 -22.07
CA TYR A 250 8.54 -5.92 -21.27
C TYR A 250 9.62 -4.84 -21.22
N LEU A 251 9.18 -3.58 -21.18
CA LEU A 251 10.01 -2.41 -20.94
C LEU A 251 9.82 -1.98 -19.48
N VAL A 252 10.77 -2.34 -18.62
CA VAL A 252 10.68 -2.05 -17.18
C VAL A 252 11.35 -0.72 -16.84
N GLU A 253 10.57 0.19 -16.28
CA GLU A 253 11.03 1.42 -15.66
C GLU A 253 10.96 1.27 -14.13
N LEU A 254 12.12 1.33 -13.49
CA LEU A 254 12.19 1.36 -12.04
C LEU A 254 11.78 2.74 -11.52
N LEU A 255 10.71 2.76 -10.75
CA LEU A 255 10.30 3.94 -10.02
C LEU A 255 11.02 3.95 -8.66
N GLY A 256 12.18 4.60 -8.66
CA GLY A 256 13.04 4.70 -7.49
C GLY A 256 13.06 6.09 -6.88
N ARG A 257 12.37 6.27 -5.75
CA ARG A 257 12.89 6.99 -4.57
C ARG A 257 12.23 6.41 -3.31
N ASP A 258 12.94 5.55 -2.56
CA ASP A 258 12.65 5.43 -1.12
C ASP A 258 13.39 6.52 -0.37
N GLU A 259 12.62 7.49 0.11
CA GLU A 259 12.98 8.25 1.29
C GLU A 259 11.88 8.07 2.34
N MET A 260 11.16 6.94 2.29
CA MET A 260 9.93 6.56 2.99
C MET A 260 8.76 7.58 2.90
N PHE A 261 9.05 8.87 2.73
CA PHE A 261 8.34 9.99 3.32
C PHE A 261 8.97 11.38 3.01
N ASP A 262 9.86 11.49 2.02
CA ASP A 262 10.57 12.74 1.62
C ASP A 262 11.69 13.16 2.59
N LEU A 263 12.44 12.17 3.11
CA LEU A 263 13.60 12.37 3.99
C LEU A 263 14.80 11.53 3.59
N ALA A 264 15.75 12.17 2.91
CA ALA A 264 17.08 11.64 2.67
C ALA A 264 17.81 11.36 3.99
N ALA A 265 18.23 10.11 4.22
CA ALA A 265 19.49 9.80 4.92
C ALA A 265 19.86 8.31 4.87
N GLY A 266 21.00 8.04 4.23
CA GLY A 266 22.04 7.15 4.78
C GLY A 266 21.93 5.65 4.50
N ASP A 267 20.80 5.03 4.83
CA ASP A 267 20.63 3.57 4.72
C ASP A 267 19.25 3.25 4.14
N LYS A 268 19.20 2.90 2.85
CA LYS A 268 17.96 2.73 2.08
C LYS A 268 17.34 1.33 2.18
N VAL A 269 18.16 0.29 2.37
CA VAL A 269 17.72 -1.11 2.17
C VAL A 269 16.87 -1.65 3.34
N ARG A 270 17.15 -1.28 4.59
CA ARG A 270 16.47 -1.85 5.78
C ARG A 270 15.05 -1.30 6.04
N TYR A 271 14.58 -0.38 5.21
CA TYR A 271 13.40 0.44 5.52
C TYR A 271 12.36 0.47 4.42
N ALA A 272 12.61 -0.19 3.29
CA ALA A 272 11.56 -0.41 2.33
C ALA A 272 10.51 -1.35 2.94
N MET A 273 9.23 -1.17 2.59
CA MET A 273 8.16 -2.14 2.91
C MET A 273 8.38 -3.47 2.18
N ALA A 274 9.18 -3.44 1.12
CA ALA A 274 9.53 -4.60 0.33
C ALA A 274 10.99 -4.99 0.60
N ALA A 275 11.18 -6.22 1.06
CA ALA A 275 12.47 -6.88 1.22
C ALA A 275 12.45 -8.16 0.39
#